data_AF-A0A3N5T5H2-F1
#
_entry.id   AF-A0A3N5T5H2-F1
#
_cell.length_a   1.000
_cell.length_b   1.000
_cell.length_c   1.000
_cell.angle_alpha   90.00
_cell.angle_beta   90.00
_cell.angle_gamma   90.00
#
_symmetry.space_group_name_H-M   'P 1'
#
loop_
_entity.id
_entity.type
_entity.pdbx_description
1 polymer ?
#
loop_
_entity_poly.entity_id
_entity_poly.type
_entity_poly.pdbx_seq_one_letter_code
_entity_poly.pdbx_strand_id
1 'polypeptide(L)'
;MIEVLEVFVILLLILANGVFSMSEIAIISARKARLQQLADEGDTKAGMALELANAPNLFLPTIQIGITLVGILTGAIGGVTIADRLAALLEGLPYLAPYARSI
;
A
#
# COMPACT_ATOMS: atom_id res chain seq x y z
N MET A 1 8.57 -20.22 14.36
CA MET A 1 7.17 -20.28 13.86
C MET A 1 6.57 -18.88 13.71
N ILE A 2 6.74 -18.01 14.70
CA ILE A 2 6.29 -16.60 14.68
C ILE A 2 6.90 -15.80 13.51
N GLU A 3 8.20 -15.95 13.24
CA GLU A 3 8.84 -15.24 12.12
C GLU A 3 8.31 -15.63 10.72
N VAL A 4 7.94 -16.90 10.51
CA VAL A 4 7.37 -17.34 9.23
C VAL A 4 5.99 -16.73 9.03
N LEU A 5 5.22 -16.59 10.10
CA LEU A 5 3.92 -15.93 10.07
C LEU A 5 4.06 -14.43 9.77
N GLU A 6 5.03 -13.73 10.40
CA GLU A 6 5.31 -12.32 10.10
C GLU A 6 5.68 -12.11 8.63
N VAL A 7 6.59 -12.92 8.11
CA VAL A 7 6.98 -12.85 6.69
C VAL A 7 5.78 -13.08 5.78
N PHE A 8 4.93 -14.06 6.09
CA PHE A 8 3.73 -14.33 5.30
C PHE A 8 2.72 -13.17 5.36
N VAL A 9 2.51 -12.56 6.53
CA VAL A 9 1.61 -11.41 6.69
C VAL A 9 2.17 -10.19 5.95
N ILE A 10 3.47 -9.90 6.06
CA ILE A 10 4.12 -8.82 5.32
C ILE A 10 3.99 -9.05 3.81
N LEU A 11 4.19 -10.28 3.34
CA LEU A 11 4.02 -10.61 1.92
C LEU A 11 2.59 -10.35 1.45
N LEU A 12 1.58 -10.73 2.24
CA LEU A 12 0.18 -10.46 1.93
C LEU A 12 -0.11 -8.96 1.91
N LEU A 13 0.42 -8.19 2.86
CA LEU A 13 0.29 -6.74 2.91
C LEU A 13 0.95 -6.07 1.69
N ILE A 14 2.13 -6.52 1.26
CA ILE A 14 2.79 -6.03 0.05
C ILE A 14 1.92 -6.29 -1.18
N LEU A 15 1.35 -7.49 -1.32
CA LEU A 15 0.45 -7.82 -2.42
C LEU A 15 -0.80 -6.94 -2.40
N ALA A 16 -1.40 -6.73 -1.23
CA ALA A 16 -2.55 -5.84 -1.07
C ALA A 16 -2.21 -4.40 -1.48
N ASN A 17 -1.04 -3.89 -1.06
CA ASN A 17 -0.55 -2.57 -1.48
C ASN A 17 -0.38 -2.49 -3.01
N GLY A 18 0.19 -3.54 -3.62
CA GLY A 18 0.33 -3.65 -5.06
C GLY A 18 -1.01 -3.60 -5.80
N VAL A 19 -2.04 -4.30 -5.29
CA VAL A 19 -3.40 -4.24 -5.86
C VAL A 19 -3.98 -2.83 -5.77
N PHE A 20 -3.81 -2.15 -4.64
CA PHE A 20 -4.27 -0.77 -4.49
C PHE A 20 -3.57 0.19 -5.46
N SER A 21 -2.24 0.12 -5.53
CA SER A 21 -1.44 0.96 -6.43
C SER A 21 -1.76 0.68 -7.91
N MET A 22 -1.92 -0.59 -8.30
CA MET A 22 -2.34 -0.95 -9.65
C MET A 22 -3.73 -0.40 -9.98
N SER A 23 -4.67 -0.43 -9.04
CA SER A 23 -6.03 0.08 -9.24
C SER A 23 -6.05 1.60 -9.41
N GLU A 24 -5.25 2.33 -8.62
CA GLU A 24 -5.05 3.77 -8.76
C GLU A 24 -4.50 4.12 -10.14
N ILE A 25 -3.38 3.50 -10.54
CA ILE A 25 -2.74 3.78 -11.83
C ILE A 25 -3.63 3.34 -13.00
N ALA A 26 -4.36 2.23 -12.87
CA ALA A 26 -5.30 1.78 -13.89
C ALA A 26 -6.39 2.83 -14.17
N ILE A 27 -6.97 3.42 -13.13
CA ILE A 27 -8.00 4.46 -13.29
C ILE A 27 -7.40 5.76 -13.83
N ILE A 28 -6.22 6.17 -13.37
CA ILE A 28 -5.55 7.39 -13.83
C ILE A 28 -5.11 7.27 -15.31
N SER A 29 -4.63 6.10 -15.72
CA SER A 29 -4.13 5.86 -17.09
C SER A 29 -5.20 5.43 -18.09
N ALA A 30 -6.41 5.08 -17.62
CA ALA A 30 -7.48 4.62 -18.49
C ALA A 30 -7.93 5.70 -19.48
N ARG A 31 -8.03 5.32 -20.75
CA ARG A 31 -8.59 6.20 -21.79
C ARG A 31 -10.12 6.21 -21.70
N LYS A 32 -10.67 7.28 -21.15
CA LYS A 32 -12.12 7.50 -21.00
C LYS A 32 -12.91 7.24 -22.28
N ALA A 33 -12.42 7.71 -23.44
CA ALA A 33 -13.07 7.49 -24.73
C ALA A 33 -13.24 6.00 -25.09
N ARG A 34 -12.24 5.17 -24.76
CA ARG A 34 -12.32 3.71 -25.00
C ARG A 34 -13.28 3.03 -24.02
N LEU A 35 -13.29 3.48 -22.76
CA LEU A 35 -14.23 2.97 -21.76
C LEU A 35 -15.68 3.34 -22.10
N GLN A 36 -15.91 4.55 -22.59
CA GLN A 36 -17.22 4.99 -23.09
C GLN A 36 -17.69 4.11 -24.24
N GLN A 37 -16.84 3.89 -25.25
CA GLN A 37 -17.19 3.03 -26.37
C GLN A 37 -17.59 1.61 -25.91
N LEU A 38 -16.80 1.00 -25.02
CA LEU A 38 -17.10 -0.33 -24.48
C LEU A 38 -18.39 -0.35 -23.65
N ALA A 39 -18.66 0.71 -22.88
CA ALA A 39 -19.91 0.85 -22.14
C ALA A 39 -21.12 0.97 -23.08
N ASP A 40 -20.99 1.73 -24.18
CA ASP A 40 -22.02 1.87 -25.21
C ASP A 40 -22.27 0.55 -25.96
N GLU A 41 -21.26 -0.31 -26.08
CA GLU A 41 -21.34 -1.68 -26.61
C GLU A 41 -21.98 -2.68 -25.62
N GLY A 42 -22.32 -2.24 -24.40
CA GLY A 42 -23.02 -3.03 -23.38
C GLY A 42 -22.14 -3.62 -22.27
N ASP A 43 -20.84 -3.28 -22.20
CA ASP A 43 -19.97 -3.72 -21.11
C ASP A 43 -20.24 -2.92 -19.83
N THR A 44 -20.98 -3.53 -18.91
CA THR A 44 -21.31 -2.92 -17.60
C THR A 44 -20.07 -2.61 -16.76
N LYS A 45 -18.98 -3.39 -16.89
CA LYS A 45 -17.74 -3.14 -16.16
C LYS A 45 -17.00 -1.93 -16.72
N ALA A 46 -17.03 -1.76 -18.04
CA ALA A 46 -16.49 -0.56 -18.68
C ALA A 46 -17.25 0.70 -18.25
N GLY A 47 -18.57 0.61 -18.10
CA GLY A 47 -19.41 1.68 -17.54
C GLY A 47 -19.01 2.07 -16.12
N MET A 48 -18.84 1.09 -15.22
CA MET A 48 -18.38 1.36 -13.84
C MET A 48 -16.97 1.98 -13.81
N ALA A 49 -16.04 1.45 -14.61
CA ALA A 49 -14.69 2.00 -14.69
C ALA A 49 -14.68 3.44 -15.25
N LEU A 50 -15.58 3.75 -16.18
CA LEU A 50 -15.76 5.09 -16.72
C LEU A 50 -16.30 6.06 -15.67
N GLU A 51 -17.29 5.65 -14.86
CA GLU A 51 -17.80 6.46 -13.75
C GLU A 51 -16.69 6.81 -12.75
N LEU A 52 -15.90 5.80 -12.35
CA LEU A 52 -14.75 5.99 -11.46
C LEU A 52 -13.69 6.92 -12.08
N ALA A 53 -13.41 6.78 -13.38
CA ALA A 53 -12.48 7.65 -14.09
C ALA A 53 -13.02 9.09 -14.28
N ASN A 54 -14.35 9.26 -14.31
CA ASN A 54 -15.00 10.58 -14.41
C ASN A 54 -15.12 11.29 -13.06
N ALA A 55 -15.21 10.54 -11.96
CA ALA A 55 -15.25 11.06 -10.60
C ALA A 55 -14.09 10.50 -9.74
N PRO A 56 -12.82 10.75 -10.10
CA PRO A 56 -11.66 10.20 -9.39
C PRO A 56 -11.57 10.71 -7.94
N ASN A 57 -12.21 11.84 -7.64
CA ASN A 57 -12.23 12.49 -6.33
C ASN A 57 -12.86 11.63 -5.23
N LEU A 58 -13.64 10.60 -5.55
CA LEU A 58 -14.21 9.66 -4.57
C LEU A 58 -13.39 8.37 -4.47
N PHE A 59 -12.82 7.92 -5.59
CA PHE A 59 -12.10 6.65 -5.66
C PHE A 59 -10.66 6.76 -5.16
N LEU A 60 -9.90 7.75 -5.63
CA LEU A 60 -8.48 7.88 -5.32
C LEU A 60 -8.20 8.06 -3.82
N PRO A 61 -8.93 8.93 -3.08
CA PRO A 61 -8.68 9.09 -1.65
C PRO A 61 -8.95 7.80 -0.86
N THR A 62 -9.95 7.02 -1.27
CA THR A 62 -10.28 5.74 -0.62
C THR A 62 -9.15 4.72 -0.79
N ILE A 63 -8.62 4.60 -2.01
CA ILE A 63 -7.46 3.74 -2.29
C ILE A 63 -6.23 4.21 -1.53
N GLN A 64 -5.99 5.53 -1.47
CA GLN A 64 -4.85 6.11 -0.79
C GLN A 64 -4.89 5.85 0.73
N ILE A 65 -6.06 5.96 1.36
CA ILE A 65 -6.25 5.56 2.77
C ILE A 65 -5.91 4.07 2.94
N GLY A 66 -6.33 3.22 2.01
CA GLY A 66 -5.97 1.80 1.99
C GLY A 66 -4.46 1.57 1.92
N ILE A 67 -3.76 2.25 1.02
CA ILE A 67 -2.29 2.19 0.89
C ILE A 67 -1.61 2.63 2.19
N THR A 68 -2.06 3.74 2.79
CA THR A 68 -1.53 4.22 4.07
C THR A 68 -1.76 3.22 5.19
N LEU A 69 -2.96 2.65 5.30
CA LEU A 69 -3.29 1.65 6.33
C LEU A 69 -2.38 0.42 6.19
N VAL A 70 -2.21 -0.09 4.98
CA VAL A 70 -1.33 -1.23 4.70
C VAL A 70 0.12 -0.89 5.05
N GLY A 71 0.57 0.33 4.75
CA GLY A 71 1.90 0.82 5.12
C GLY A 71 2.11 0.85 6.65
N ILE A 72 1.12 1.37 7.40
CA ILE A 72 1.15 1.40 8.87
C ILE A 72 1.22 -0.02 9.44
N LEU A 73 0.36 -0.94 8.97
CA LEU A 73 0.34 -2.32 9.43
C LEU A 73 1.66 -3.04 9.11
N THR A 74 2.20 -2.84 7.92
CA THR A 74 3.49 -3.42 7.51
C THR A 74 4.61 -2.90 8.39
N GLY A 75 4.64 -1.59 8.65
CA GLY A 75 5.62 -0.95 9.53
C GLY A 75 5.49 -1.38 10.99
N ALA A 76 4.26 -1.55 11.49
CA ALA A 76 4.03 -2.02 12.85
C ALA A 76 4.49 -3.47 13.06
N ILE A 77 4.26 -4.34 12.09
CA ILE A 77 4.63 -5.77 12.16
C ILE A 77 6.13 -5.96 11.90
N GLY A 78 6.68 -5.30 10.86
CA GLY A 78 8.11 -5.41 10.53
C GLY A 78 9.02 -4.52 11.40
N GLY A 79 8.44 -3.57 12.13
CA GLY A 79 9.16 -2.54 12.86
C GLY A 79 9.94 -3.07 14.05
N VAL A 80 9.44 -4.10 14.75
CA VAL A 80 10.12 -4.70 15.92
C VAL A 80 11.47 -5.29 15.50
N THR A 81 11.49 -6.09 14.45
CA THR A 81 12.71 -6.72 13.91
C THR A 81 13.72 -5.70 13.39
N ILE A 82 13.24 -4.61 12.79
CA ILE A 82 14.11 -3.51 12.33
C ILE A 82 14.64 -2.70 13.52
N ALA A 83 13.80 -2.44 14.52
CA ALA A 83 14.18 -1.70 15.72
C ALA A 83 15.30 -2.40 16.49
N ASP A 84 15.22 -3.72 16.68
CA ASP A 84 16.27 -4.49 17.35
C ASP A 84 17.60 -4.45 16.61
N ARG A 85 17.57 -4.60 15.27
CA ARG A 85 18.78 -4.49 14.43
C ARG A 85 19.36 -3.08 14.46
N LEU A 86 18.50 -2.07 14.42
CA LEU A 86 18.91 -0.67 14.44
C LEU A 86 19.50 -0.29 15.80
N ALA A 87 18.90 -0.73 16.90
CA ALA A 87 19.41 -0.55 18.25
C ALA A 87 20.82 -1.16 18.39
N ALA A 88 21.03 -2.39 17.90
CA ALA A 88 22.35 -3.04 17.92
C ALA A 88 23.41 -2.27 17.12
N LEU A 89 23.04 -1.64 15.99
CA LEU A 89 23.94 -0.79 15.21
C LEU A 89 24.26 0.53 15.93
N LEU A 90 23.26 1.15 16.57
CA LEU A 90 23.39 2.41 17.28
C LEU A 90 24.20 2.29 18.57
N GLU A 91 24.18 1.13 19.22
CA GLU A 91 25.05 0.82 20.36
C GLU A 91 26.54 0.90 20.01
N GLY A 92 26.91 0.66 18.74
CA GLY A 92 28.28 0.82 18.25
C GLY A 92 28.75 2.28 18.15
N LEU A 93 27.85 3.25 18.28
CA LEU A 93 28.14 4.68 18.18
C LEU A 93 28.08 5.34 19.58
N PRO A 94 29.23 5.77 20.16
CA PRO A 94 29.29 6.25 21.54
C PRO A 94 28.34 7.41 21.87
N TYR A 95 28.05 8.28 20.91
CA TYR A 95 27.15 9.42 21.07
C TYR A 95 25.65 9.06 20.97
N LEU A 96 25.33 7.92 20.36
CA LEU A 96 23.95 7.48 20.11
C LEU A 96 23.55 6.29 21.00
N ALA A 97 24.52 5.63 21.62
CA ALA A 97 24.31 4.53 22.57
C ALA A 97 23.28 4.84 23.69
N PRO A 98 23.22 6.05 24.29
CA PRO A 98 22.20 6.37 25.31
C PRO A 98 20.76 6.37 24.78
N TYR A 99 20.58 6.58 23.47
CA TYR A 99 19.27 6.69 22.83
C TYR A 99 18.83 5.37 22.15
N ALA A 100 19.75 4.42 22.01
CA ALA A 100 19.55 3.19 21.24
C ALA A 100 18.41 2.29 21.74
N ARG A 101 18.07 2.34 23.04
CA ARG A 101 16.97 1.56 23.65
C ARG A 101 15.85 2.43 24.26
N SER A 102 15.75 3.69 23.85
CA SER A 102 14.85 4.65 24.51
C SER A 102 13.36 4.53 24.11
N ILE A 103 12.97 3.51 23.33
CA ILE A 103 11.59 3.27 22.87
C ILE A 103 11.27 1.78 23.02
#